data_AF-A0A1F9PE94-F1
#
_entry.id   AF-A0A1F9PE94-F1
#
_cell.length_a   1.000
_cell.length_b   1.000
_cell.length_c   1.000
_cell.angle_alpha   90.00
_cell.angle_beta   90.00
_cell.angle_gamma   90.00
#
_symmetry.space_group_name_H-M   'P 1'
#
loop_
_entity.id
_entity.type
_entity.pdbx_description
1 polymer ?
#
loop_
_entity_poly.entity_id
_entity_poly.type
_entity_poly.pdbx_seq_one_letter_code
_entity_poly.pdbx_strand_id
1 'polypeptide(L)'
;MILYYIYFPYVAILSLFMLYECYQKNQPKWWALMVLIAPVTSPYFIFKSRKESGYIVFLIFLSTFSAVGASEFFLFKTYMEKNKYADLSPLAIQMIHLSEDLKESTMKLDTALVKLENLSKVESRVHEIKKTIEFIRELKHMMVDNKDVIQRLEKFTEDYKTSFTGKDLEWVIHIHHFYNDRAVIQHYSSLEKYLFSFQELLEYVYENFLNITELKSEEHLKNYDEYYMRYRRAVDSHNKFNVRRIEFQNSYLKQYPEIRP
;
A
#
# COMPACT_ATOMS: atom_id res chain seq x y z
N MET A 1 28.48 6.23 2.41
CA MET A 1 29.17 6.74 3.62
C MET A 1 28.21 6.57 4.79
N ILE A 2 28.53 5.75 5.79
CA ILE A 2 27.63 5.50 6.92
C ILE A 2 27.60 6.76 7.78
N LEU A 3 26.40 7.33 7.91
CA LEU A 3 26.15 8.63 8.51
C LEU A 3 25.95 8.44 10.03
N TYR A 4 27.01 8.55 10.83
CA TYR A 4 26.92 8.53 12.30
C TYR A 4 27.08 9.96 12.87
N TYR A 5 26.26 10.90 12.40
CA TYR A 5 26.44 12.32 12.70
C TYR A 5 26.10 12.70 14.15
N ILE A 6 25.20 11.95 14.78
CA ILE A 6 24.72 12.19 16.15
C ILE A 6 25.35 11.17 17.11
N TYR A 7 25.52 9.93 16.66
CA TYR A 7 26.10 8.83 17.44
C TYR A 7 27.56 9.11 17.83
N PHE A 8 28.41 9.53 16.89
CA PHE A 8 29.84 9.70 17.17
C PHE A 8 30.12 10.84 18.18
N PRO A 9 29.51 12.04 18.06
CA PRO A 9 29.63 13.08 19.09
C PRO A 9 29.06 12.65 20.44
N TYR A 10 27.93 11.93 20.47
CA TYR A 10 27.33 11.42 21.69
C TYR A 10 28.28 10.48 22.46
N VAL A 11 28.88 9.52 21.76
CA VAL A 11 29.82 8.57 22.35
C VAL A 11 31.10 9.27 22.84
N ALA A 12 31.58 10.27 22.12
CA ALA A 12 32.73 11.07 22.55
C ALA A 12 32.44 11.86 23.85
N ILE A 13 31.28 12.52 23.93
CA ILE A 13 30.82 13.24 25.12
C ILE A 13 30.69 12.28 26.31
N LEU A 14 30.09 11.12 26.08
CA LEU A 14 29.88 10.12 27.11
C LEU A 14 31.20 9.50 27.63
N SER A 15 32.17 9.26 26.73
CA SER A 15 33.53 8.86 27.10
C SER A 15 34.24 9.94 27.92
N LEU A 16 34.08 11.23 27.59
CA LEU A 16 34.66 12.34 28.36
C LEU A 16 34.07 12.45 29.77
N PHE A 17 32.75 12.26 29.91
CA PHE A 17 32.11 12.21 31.23
C PHE A 17 32.65 11.05 32.08
N MET A 18 32.85 9.87 31.47
CA MET A 18 33.45 8.73 32.15
C MET A 18 34.91 8.97 32.52
N LEU A 19 35.69 9.66 31.67
CA LEU A 19 37.07 10.03 31.97
C LEU A 19 37.15 10.99 33.17
N TYR A 20 36.26 11.98 33.20
CA TYR A 20 36.13 12.92 34.32
C TYR A 20 35.77 12.19 35.63
N GLU A 21 34.80 11.27 35.57
CA GLU A 21 34.42 10.48 36.74
C GLU A 21 35.56 9.56 37.21
N CYS A 22 36.31 8.96 36.28
CA CYS A 22 37.47 8.15 36.63
C CYS A 22 38.56 8.98 37.32
N TYR A 23 38.76 10.22 36.88
CA TYR A 23 39.71 11.15 37.48
C TYR A 23 39.30 11.55 38.90
N GLN A 24 38.03 11.91 39.11
CA GLN A 24 37.54 12.31 40.44
C GLN A 24 37.60 11.19 41.49
N LYS A 25 37.37 9.94 41.07
CA LYS A 25 37.23 8.80 41.97
C LYS A 25 38.44 7.87 42.02
N ASN A 26 39.57 8.27 41.43
CA ASN A 26 40.78 7.43 41.27
C ASN A 26 40.46 6.04 40.68
N GLN A 27 39.55 5.98 39.71
CA GLN A 27 39.23 4.74 38.98
C GLN A 27 40.12 4.59 37.73
N PRO A 28 40.23 3.38 37.17
CA PRO A 28 41.07 3.15 36.00
C PRO A 28 40.60 3.95 34.77
N LYS A 29 41.48 4.80 34.25
CA LYS A 29 41.20 5.67 33.08
C LYS A 29 40.86 4.89 31.79
N TRP A 30 41.24 3.61 31.72
CA TRP A 30 40.90 2.74 30.58
C TRP A 30 39.40 2.46 30.47
N TRP A 31 38.60 2.72 31.52
CA TRP A 31 37.14 2.61 31.44
C TRP A 31 36.53 3.59 30.43
N ALA A 32 37.08 4.80 30.34
CA ALA A 32 36.65 5.78 29.33
C ALA A 32 36.93 5.29 27.90
N LEU A 33 38.08 4.65 27.68
CA LEU A 33 38.44 4.07 26.39
C LEU A 33 37.49 2.93 26.00
N MET A 34 37.10 2.07 26.95
CA MET A 34 36.13 1.01 26.69
C MET A 34 34.74 1.55 26.37
N VAL A 35 34.37 2.67 26.99
CA VAL A 35 33.10 3.35 26.72
C VAL A 35 33.10 4.02 25.35
N LEU A 36 34.25 4.56 24.90
CA LEU A 36 34.42 5.12 23.56
C LEU A 36 34.28 4.05 22.46
N ILE A 37 34.83 2.86 22.68
CA ILE A 37 34.83 1.76 21.70
C ILE A 37 33.51 0.97 21.76
N ALA A 38 32.96 0.78 22.97
CA ALA A 38 31.76 0.01 23.22
C ALA A 38 30.84 0.73 24.22
N PRO A 39 30.04 1.72 23.77
CA PRO A 39 29.20 2.55 24.63
C PRO A 39 28.14 1.77 25.42
N VAL A 40 27.77 0.59 24.94
CA VAL A 40 26.86 -0.34 25.62
C VAL A 40 27.44 -0.84 26.96
N THR A 41 28.75 -0.73 27.17
CA THR A 41 29.41 -1.09 28.43
C THR A 41 29.29 -0.01 29.51
N SER A 42 28.78 1.19 29.19
CA SER A 42 28.67 2.32 30.13
C SER A 42 27.87 2.01 31.40
N PRO A 43 26.71 1.32 31.35
CA PRO A 43 25.98 0.90 32.54
C PRO A 43 26.81 0.10 33.53
N TYR A 44 27.65 -0.82 33.03
CA TYR A 44 28.51 -1.65 33.88
C TYR A 44 29.48 -0.80 34.71
N PHE A 45 30.11 0.21 34.10
CA PHE A 45 31.04 1.11 34.79
C PHE A 45 30.32 2.12 35.70
N ILE A 46 29.12 2.57 35.33
CA ILE A 46 28.27 3.43 36.17
C ILE A 46 27.95 2.72 37.50
N PHE A 47 27.47 1.47 37.45
CA PHE A 47 27.14 0.71 38.65
C PHE A 47 28.38 0.35 39.47
N LYS A 48 29.51 0.07 38.81
CA LYS A 48 30.80 -0.17 39.49
C LYS A 48 31.34 1.07 40.23
N SER A 49 31.08 2.26 39.72
CA SER A 49 31.56 3.54 40.27
C SER A 49 30.62 4.19 41.29
N ARG A 50 29.30 4.02 41.15
CA ARG A 50 28.27 4.78 41.89
C ARG A 50 27.33 3.96 42.77
N LYS A 51 27.38 2.62 42.70
CA LYS A 51 26.50 1.70 43.44
C LYS A 51 25.04 2.20 43.46
N GLU A 52 24.50 2.56 44.64
CA GLU A 52 23.11 2.99 44.84
C GLU A 52 22.74 4.29 44.10
N SER A 53 23.67 5.23 43.96
CA SER A 53 23.46 6.48 43.21
C SER A 53 23.55 6.32 41.69
N GLY A 54 23.92 5.13 41.20
CA GLY A 54 24.11 4.84 39.78
C GLY A 54 22.81 4.75 38.99
N TYR A 55 21.67 4.54 39.66
CA TYR A 55 20.36 4.34 39.01
C TYR A 55 19.91 5.56 38.19
N ILE A 56 20.06 6.77 38.75
CA ILE A 56 19.67 8.01 38.04
C ILE A 56 20.53 8.20 36.78
N VAL A 57 21.84 7.97 36.90
CA VAL A 57 22.79 8.09 35.77
C VAL A 57 22.53 7.02 34.72
N PHE A 58 22.16 5.81 35.14
CA PHE A 58 21.75 4.73 34.24
C PHE A 58 20.46 5.07 33.48
N LEU A 59 19.45 5.64 34.13
CA LEU A 59 18.22 6.08 33.45
C LEU A 59 18.48 7.20 32.44
N ILE A 60 19.38 8.14 32.76
CA ILE A 60 19.81 9.20 31.84
C ILE A 60 20.57 8.60 30.65
N PHE A 61 21.44 7.61 30.89
CA PHE A 61 22.14 6.90 29.81
C PHE A 61 21.13 6.18 28.90
N LEU A 62 20.19 5.43 29.48
CA LEU A 62 19.23 4.65 28.71
C LEU A 62 18.33 5.55 27.85
N SER A 63 17.86 6.67 28.40
CA SER A 63 17.01 7.61 27.67
C SER A 63 17.77 8.29 26.53
N THR A 64 18.99 8.77 26.80
CA THR A 64 19.80 9.47 25.78
C THR A 64 20.32 8.52 24.71
N PHE A 65 20.76 7.32 25.07
CA PHE A 65 21.20 6.29 24.12
C PHE A 65 20.05 5.84 23.21
N SER A 66 18.85 5.65 23.78
CA SER A 66 17.66 5.31 23.00
C SER A 66 17.25 6.43 22.06
N ALA A 67 17.30 7.68 22.51
CA ALA A 67 16.99 8.85 21.69
C ALA A 67 17.95 8.97 20.50
N VAL A 68 19.27 8.86 20.75
CA VAL A 68 20.29 8.91 19.68
C VAL A 68 20.12 7.75 18.70
N GLY A 69 19.88 6.54 19.21
CA GLY A 69 19.62 5.36 18.36
C GLY A 69 18.39 5.53 17.48
N ALA A 70 17.28 6.04 18.03
CA ALA A 70 16.06 6.30 17.27
C ALA A 70 16.25 7.42 16.23
N SER A 71 16.94 8.50 16.58
CA SER A 71 17.23 9.61 15.67
C SER A 71 18.12 9.18 14.50
N GLU A 72 19.18 8.41 14.75
CA GLU A 72 20.06 7.89 13.70
C GLU A 72 19.32 6.89 12.81
N PHE A 73 18.49 6.02 13.39
CA PHE A 73 17.66 5.11 12.61
C PHE A 73 16.68 5.87 11.70
N PHE A 74 16.06 6.94 12.23
CA PHE A 74 15.17 7.80 11.45
C PHE A 74 15.91 8.53 10.32
N LEU A 75 17.08 9.11 10.58
CA LEU A 75 17.90 9.77 9.56
C LEU A 75 18.39 8.78 8.51
N PHE A 76 18.84 7.60 8.92
CA PHE A 76 19.24 6.53 8.01
C PHE A 76 18.09 6.08 7.13
N LYS A 77 16.91 5.83 7.71
CA LYS A 77 15.70 5.48 6.94
C LYS A 77 15.35 6.56 5.93
N THR A 78 15.39 7.83 6.34
CA THR A 78 15.06 8.97 5.47
C THR A 78 16.09 9.14 4.35
N TYR A 79 17.38 8.95 4.64
CA TYR A 79 18.45 8.97 3.63
C TYR A 79 18.33 7.81 2.64
N MET A 80 18.03 6.61 3.15
CA MET A 80 17.78 5.43 2.32
C MET A 80 16.55 5.62 1.43
N GLU A 81 15.46 6.17 1.94
CA GLU A 81 14.27 6.50 1.14
C GLU A 81 14.58 7.58 0.09
N LYS A 82 15.29 8.65 0.47
CA LYS A 82 15.64 9.75 -0.43
C LYS A 82 16.60 9.32 -1.56
N ASN A 83 17.49 8.37 -1.29
CA ASN A 83 18.46 7.88 -2.27
C ASN A 83 18.10 6.51 -2.85
N LYS A 84 16.93 5.96 -2.54
CA LYS A 84 16.48 4.64 -3.01
C LYS A 84 16.54 4.50 -4.53
N TYR A 85 16.40 5.62 -5.23
CA TYR A 85 16.38 5.72 -6.68
C TYR A 85 17.47 6.64 -7.26
N ALA A 86 18.48 7.03 -6.47
CA ALA A 86 19.50 8.00 -6.88
C ALA A 86 20.36 7.53 -8.06
N ASP A 87 20.52 6.20 -8.21
CA ASP A 87 21.29 5.58 -9.29
C ASP A 87 20.44 5.30 -10.55
N LEU A 88 19.12 5.58 -10.50
CA LEU A 88 18.20 5.31 -11.59
C LEU A 88 18.02 6.50 -12.51
N SER A 89 17.85 6.24 -13.81
CA SER A 89 17.51 7.28 -14.78
C SER A 89 16.17 7.95 -14.45
N PRO A 90 15.95 9.23 -14.81
CA PRO A 90 14.67 9.92 -14.60
C PRO A 90 13.45 9.17 -15.21
N LEU A 91 13.67 8.43 -16.30
CA LEU A 91 12.64 7.58 -16.93
C LEU A 91 12.29 6.38 -16.05
N ALA A 92 13.30 5.71 -15.47
CA ALA A 92 13.08 4.61 -14.55
C ALA A 92 12.36 5.07 -13.27
N ILE A 93 12.69 6.26 -12.76
CA ILE A 93 12.01 6.86 -11.60
C ILE A 93 10.52 7.11 -11.90
N GLN A 94 10.21 7.75 -13.03
CA GLN A 94 8.81 7.98 -13.43
C GLN A 94 8.05 6.66 -13.62
N MET A 95 8.69 5.66 -14.22
CA MET A 95 8.09 4.35 -14.40
C MET A 95 7.78 3.66 -13.06
N ILE A 96 8.68 3.75 -12.08
CA ILE A 96 8.45 3.22 -10.74
C ILE A 96 7.24 3.90 -10.10
N HIS A 97 7.16 5.23 -10.15
CA HIS A 97 6.01 5.94 -9.60
C HIS A 97 4.69 5.56 -10.28
N LEU A 98 4.66 5.48 -11.62
CA LEU A 98 3.46 5.04 -12.35
C LEU A 98 3.08 3.59 -12.00
N SER A 99 4.06 2.72 -11.81
CA SER A 99 3.82 1.33 -11.38
C SER A 99 3.31 1.25 -9.93
N GLU A 100 3.81 2.08 -9.03
CA GLU A 100 3.36 2.19 -7.64
C GLU A 100 1.91 2.70 -7.60
N ASP A 101 1.57 3.75 -8.35
CA ASP A 101 0.21 4.29 -8.50
C ASP A 101 -0.75 3.23 -9.05
N LEU A 102 -0.31 2.46 -10.04
CA LEU A 102 -1.10 1.39 -10.64
C LEU A 102 -1.39 0.29 -9.62
N LYS A 103 -0.36 -0.13 -8.88
CA LYS A 103 -0.50 -1.13 -7.82
C LYS A 103 -1.47 -0.65 -6.74
N GLU A 104 -1.29 0.56 -6.24
CA GLU A 104 -2.13 1.12 -5.18
C GLU A 104 -3.59 1.25 -5.63
N SER A 105 -3.83 1.80 -6.81
CA SER A 105 -5.19 1.95 -7.35
C SER A 105 -5.88 0.59 -7.59
N THR A 106 -5.14 -0.40 -8.09
CA THR A 106 -5.67 -1.76 -8.32
C THR A 106 -6.00 -2.45 -7.00
N MET A 107 -5.13 -2.36 -6.00
CA MET A 107 -5.38 -2.92 -4.67
C MET A 107 -6.59 -2.27 -3.99
N LYS A 108 -6.76 -0.95 -4.12
CA LYS A 108 -7.94 -0.23 -3.62
C LYS A 108 -9.22 -0.73 -4.28
N LEU A 109 -9.21 -0.87 -5.61
CA LEU A 109 -10.35 -1.38 -6.38
C LEU A 109 -10.71 -2.81 -5.97
N ASP A 110 -9.73 -3.72 -5.90
CA ASP A 110 -9.96 -5.11 -5.49
C ASP A 110 -10.54 -5.22 -4.08
N THR A 111 -9.99 -4.44 -3.13
CA THR A 111 -10.50 -4.39 -1.75
C THR A 111 -11.95 -3.91 -1.71
N ALA A 112 -12.27 -2.89 -2.51
CA ALA A 112 -13.62 -2.35 -2.57
C ALA A 112 -14.61 -3.32 -3.26
N LEU A 113 -14.18 -4.09 -4.26
CA LEU A 113 -14.98 -5.15 -4.88
C LEU A 113 -15.29 -6.29 -3.89
N VAL A 114 -14.31 -6.72 -3.09
CA VAL A 114 -14.55 -7.69 -2.00
C VAL A 114 -15.55 -7.16 -0.98
N LYS A 115 -15.46 -5.87 -0.64
CA LYS A 115 -16.43 -5.23 0.25
C LYS A 115 -17.83 -5.18 -0.37
N LEU A 116 -17.96 -4.93 -1.69
CA LEU A 116 -19.24 -4.97 -2.39
C LEU A 116 -19.87 -6.35 -2.32
N GLU A 117 -19.09 -7.41 -2.54
CA GLU A 117 -19.56 -8.79 -2.45
C GLU A 117 -20.19 -9.09 -1.08
N ASN A 118 -19.55 -8.60 0.00
CA ASN A 118 -20.07 -8.75 1.36
C ASN A 118 -21.36 -7.94 1.60
N LEU A 119 -21.47 -6.74 1.05
CA LEU A 119 -22.68 -5.91 1.16
C LEU A 119 -23.86 -6.51 0.39
N SER A 120 -23.62 -7.07 -0.81
CA SER A 120 -24.66 -7.70 -1.64
C SER A 120 -25.31 -8.94 -1.02
N LYS A 121 -24.67 -9.55 0.00
CA LYS A 121 -25.19 -10.72 0.72
C LYS A 121 -26.20 -10.36 1.82
N VAL A 122 -26.35 -9.08 2.18
CA VAL A 122 -27.14 -8.60 3.34
C VAL A 122 -28.30 -7.73 2.86
N GLU A 123 -29.17 -8.26 2.00
CA GLU A 123 -30.25 -7.48 1.37
C GLU A 123 -31.63 -7.86 1.88
N SER A 124 -32.10 -7.15 2.92
CA SER A 124 -33.53 -7.16 3.32
C SER A 124 -33.98 -5.87 4.01
N ARG A 125 -33.14 -4.81 4.04
CA ARG A 125 -33.44 -3.55 4.74
C ARG A 125 -33.21 -2.35 3.83
N VAL A 126 -34.19 -1.45 3.74
CA VAL A 126 -34.13 -0.20 2.93
C VAL A 126 -32.85 0.60 3.16
N HIS A 127 -32.42 0.72 4.42
CA HIS A 127 -31.21 1.47 4.76
C HIS A 127 -29.92 0.83 4.19
N GLU A 128 -29.84 -0.51 4.16
CA GLU A 128 -28.70 -1.23 3.59
C GLU A 128 -28.68 -1.13 2.05
N ILE A 129 -29.86 -1.08 1.40
CA ILE A 129 -29.98 -0.83 -0.04
C ILE A 129 -29.39 0.55 -0.38
N LYS A 130 -29.79 1.60 0.36
CA LYS A 130 -29.26 2.96 0.16
C LYS A 130 -27.74 3.01 0.33
N LYS A 131 -27.23 2.40 1.40
CA LYS A 131 -25.78 2.32 1.69
C LYS A 131 -25.03 1.60 0.57
N THR A 132 -25.63 0.54 0.01
CA THR A 132 -25.03 -0.21 -1.12
C THR A 132 -25.02 0.62 -2.40
N ILE A 133 -26.08 1.38 -2.69
CA ILE A 133 -26.12 2.33 -3.81
C ILE A 133 -24.99 3.37 -3.69
N GLU A 134 -24.86 4.00 -2.52
CA GLU A 134 -23.80 4.98 -2.25
C GLU A 134 -22.41 4.36 -2.43
N PHE A 135 -22.20 3.16 -1.91
CA PHE A 135 -20.94 2.44 -2.05
C PHE A 135 -20.62 2.05 -3.50
N ILE A 136 -21.62 1.64 -4.31
CA ILE A 136 -21.41 1.37 -5.74
C ILE A 136 -21.00 2.64 -6.49
N ARG A 137 -21.54 3.81 -6.12
CA ARG A 137 -21.12 5.09 -6.72
C ARG A 137 -19.65 5.39 -6.42
N GLU A 138 -19.21 5.22 -5.17
CA GLU A 138 -17.80 5.34 -4.79
C GLU A 138 -16.91 4.35 -5.57
N LEU A 139 -17.35 3.10 -5.68
CA LEU A 139 -16.62 2.07 -6.41
C LEU A 139 -16.46 2.39 -7.90
N LYS A 140 -17.49 2.97 -8.54
CA LYS A 140 -17.40 3.44 -9.94
C LYS A 140 -16.37 4.55 -10.09
N HIS A 141 -16.24 5.45 -9.13
CA HIS A 141 -15.16 6.46 -9.13
C HIS A 141 -13.78 5.80 -9.01
N MET A 142 -13.60 4.85 -8.10
CA MET A 142 -12.33 4.11 -7.97
C MET A 142 -11.95 3.36 -9.26
N MET A 143 -12.94 2.82 -9.98
CA MET A 143 -12.72 2.17 -11.27
C MET A 143 -12.28 3.17 -12.34
N VAL A 144 -12.83 4.39 -12.36
CA VAL A 144 -12.40 5.47 -13.27
C VAL A 144 -10.96 5.88 -12.95
N ASP A 145 -10.64 6.08 -11.67
CA ASP A 145 -9.28 6.44 -11.23
C ASP A 145 -8.26 5.37 -11.64
N ASN A 146 -8.59 4.10 -11.46
CA ASN A 146 -7.73 2.99 -11.87
C ASN A 146 -7.55 2.94 -13.41
N LYS A 147 -8.61 3.17 -14.19
CA LYS A 147 -8.51 3.27 -15.66
C LYS A 147 -7.62 4.43 -16.09
N ASP A 148 -7.71 5.59 -15.43
CA ASP A 148 -6.86 6.74 -15.73
C ASP A 148 -5.38 6.44 -15.44
N VAL A 149 -5.08 5.79 -14.32
CA VAL A 149 -3.71 5.35 -14.00
C VAL A 149 -3.17 4.38 -15.04
N ILE A 150 -3.97 3.40 -15.48
CA ILE A 150 -3.61 2.47 -16.57
C ILE A 150 -3.29 3.26 -17.85
N GLN A 151 -4.15 4.19 -18.24
CA GLN A 151 -3.96 5.00 -19.45
C GLN A 151 -2.70 5.86 -19.39
N ARG A 152 -2.39 6.47 -18.24
CA ARG A 152 -1.14 7.23 -18.04
C ARG A 152 0.08 6.34 -18.21
N LEU A 153 0.04 5.12 -17.66
CA LEU A 153 1.12 4.17 -17.78
C LEU A 153 1.29 3.66 -19.22
N GLU A 154 0.19 3.35 -19.90
CA GLU A 154 0.20 2.92 -21.30
C GLU A 154 0.77 4.00 -22.21
N LYS A 155 0.31 5.24 -22.04
CA LYS A 155 0.82 6.39 -22.81
C LYS A 155 2.31 6.60 -22.58
N PHE A 156 2.75 6.58 -21.33
CA PHE A 156 4.18 6.70 -21.00
C PHE A 156 5.01 5.56 -21.61
N THR A 157 4.49 4.33 -21.59
CA THR A 157 5.16 3.18 -22.18
C THR A 157 5.30 3.30 -23.69
N GLU A 158 4.25 3.78 -24.37
CA GLU A 158 4.28 3.98 -25.83
C GLU A 158 5.20 5.13 -26.23
N ASP A 159 5.13 6.26 -25.52
CA ASP A 159 5.97 7.45 -25.78
C ASP A 159 7.48 7.15 -25.65
N TYR A 160 7.86 6.24 -24.74
CA TYR A 160 9.25 5.91 -24.45
C TYR A 160 9.64 4.45 -24.77
N LYS A 161 8.86 3.76 -25.60
CA LYS A 161 9.03 2.33 -25.94
C LYS A 161 10.45 1.93 -26.35
N THR A 162 11.09 2.74 -27.18
CA THR A 162 12.47 2.52 -27.66
C THR A 162 13.50 2.62 -26.53
N SER A 163 13.19 3.36 -25.47
CA SER A 163 14.06 3.52 -24.29
C SER A 163 14.01 2.33 -23.34
N PHE A 164 12.97 1.49 -23.43
CA PHE A 164 12.78 0.29 -22.60
C PHE A 164 13.20 -1.02 -23.30
N THR A 165 13.25 -1.02 -24.63
CA THR A 165 13.64 -2.20 -25.41
C THR A 165 15.13 -2.51 -25.24
N GLY A 166 15.49 -3.76 -24.89
CA GLY A 166 16.88 -4.21 -24.78
C GLY A 166 17.64 -3.72 -23.54
N LYS A 167 16.94 -3.24 -22.51
CA LYS A 167 17.47 -2.89 -21.18
C LYS A 167 16.79 -3.73 -20.10
N ASP A 168 17.25 -3.64 -18.86
CA ASP A 168 16.62 -4.25 -17.66
C ASP A 168 15.19 -3.72 -17.34
N LEU A 169 14.54 -3.01 -18.27
CA LEU A 169 13.22 -2.39 -18.16
C LEU A 169 12.19 -2.99 -19.12
N GLU A 170 12.48 -4.14 -19.73
CA GLU A 170 11.56 -4.81 -20.66
C GLU A 170 10.22 -5.22 -19.98
N TRP A 171 10.24 -5.43 -18.66
CA TRP A 171 9.05 -5.68 -17.84
C TRP A 171 7.95 -4.63 -18.01
N VAL A 172 8.31 -3.38 -18.31
CA VAL A 172 7.38 -2.29 -18.58
C VAL A 172 6.51 -2.60 -19.81
N ILE A 173 7.12 -3.15 -20.86
CA ILE A 173 6.43 -3.55 -22.09
C ILE A 173 5.47 -4.70 -21.79
N HIS A 174 5.85 -5.61 -20.89
CA HIS A 174 4.96 -6.71 -20.47
C HIS A 174 3.75 -6.21 -19.67
N ILE A 175 3.89 -5.17 -18.85
CA ILE A 175 2.73 -4.53 -18.20
C ILE A 175 1.80 -3.90 -19.24
N HIS A 176 2.35 -3.16 -20.20
CA HIS A 176 1.56 -2.58 -21.29
C HIS A 176 0.78 -3.65 -22.07
N HIS A 177 1.43 -4.75 -22.45
CA HIS A 177 0.77 -5.87 -23.14
C HIS A 177 -0.30 -6.55 -22.26
N PHE A 178 -0.11 -6.65 -20.95
CA PHE A 178 -1.11 -7.20 -20.04
C PHE A 178 -2.41 -6.40 -20.08
N TYR A 179 -2.34 -5.07 -19.93
CA TYR A 179 -3.54 -4.22 -19.91
C TYR A 179 -4.20 -4.06 -21.27
N ASN A 180 -3.44 -4.24 -22.36
CA ASN A 180 -3.96 -4.27 -23.72
C ASN A 180 -4.50 -5.65 -24.14
N ASP A 181 -4.39 -6.66 -23.29
CA ASP A 181 -4.95 -7.97 -23.61
C ASP A 181 -6.48 -7.93 -23.60
N ARG A 182 -7.07 -8.64 -24.57
CA ARG A 182 -8.51 -8.70 -24.76
C ARG A 182 -9.25 -9.21 -23.51
N ALA A 183 -8.69 -10.16 -22.77
CA ALA A 183 -9.30 -10.70 -21.57
C ALA A 183 -9.41 -9.64 -20.47
N VAL A 184 -8.37 -8.80 -20.32
CA VAL A 184 -8.35 -7.70 -19.35
C VAL A 184 -9.34 -6.61 -19.75
N ILE A 185 -9.32 -6.16 -21.00
CA ILE A 185 -10.26 -5.16 -21.52
C ILE A 185 -11.72 -5.62 -21.35
N GLN A 186 -12.01 -6.87 -21.70
CA GLN A 186 -13.35 -7.44 -21.56
C GLN A 186 -13.79 -7.54 -20.10
N HIS A 187 -12.87 -7.86 -19.19
CA HIS A 187 -13.15 -7.88 -17.77
C HIS A 187 -13.57 -6.48 -17.26
N TYR A 188 -12.78 -5.43 -17.52
CA TYR A 188 -13.13 -4.07 -17.11
C TYR A 188 -14.47 -3.60 -17.69
N SER A 189 -14.72 -3.86 -18.98
CA SER A 189 -16.00 -3.53 -19.61
C SER A 189 -17.18 -4.29 -18.98
N SER A 190 -16.98 -5.56 -18.62
CA SER A 190 -18.02 -6.36 -17.97
C SER A 190 -18.30 -5.92 -16.52
N LEU A 191 -17.26 -5.52 -15.79
CA LEU A 191 -17.37 -5.00 -14.43
C LEU A 191 -18.19 -3.71 -14.41
N GLU A 192 -17.91 -2.79 -15.34
CA GLU A 192 -18.66 -1.55 -15.48
C GLU A 192 -20.15 -1.78 -15.72
N LYS A 193 -20.49 -2.72 -16.62
CA LYS A 193 -21.88 -3.12 -16.90
C LYS A 193 -22.55 -3.74 -15.68
N TYR A 194 -21.83 -4.59 -14.96
CA TYR A 194 -22.32 -5.18 -13.71
C TYR A 194 -22.65 -4.11 -12.67
N LEU A 195 -21.73 -3.19 -12.39
CA LEU A 195 -21.95 -2.12 -11.42
C LEU A 195 -23.09 -1.20 -11.82
N PHE A 196 -23.21 -0.88 -13.11
CA PHE A 196 -24.31 -0.10 -13.64
C PHE A 196 -25.67 -0.80 -13.43
N SER A 197 -25.82 -2.05 -13.88
CA SER A 197 -27.08 -2.79 -13.73
C SER A 197 -27.42 -3.09 -12.27
N PHE A 198 -26.42 -3.28 -11.41
CA PHE A 198 -26.66 -3.46 -9.99
C PHE A 198 -27.16 -2.18 -9.33
N GLN A 199 -26.57 -1.04 -9.67
CA GLN A 199 -27.04 0.26 -9.19
C GLN A 199 -28.49 0.53 -9.62
N GLU A 200 -28.82 0.32 -10.91
CA GLU A 200 -30.19 0.53 -11.41
C GLU A 200 -31.22 -0.34 -10.68
N LEU A 201 -30.90 -1.62 -10.45
CA LEU A 201 -31.75 -2.53 -9.69
C LEU A 201 -31.98 -2.00 -8.27
N LEU A 202 -30.91 -1.65 -7.56
CA LEU A 202 -31.03 -1.18 -6.18
C LEU A 202 -31.77 0.15 -6.08
N GLU A 203 -31.55 1.08 -7.01
CA GLU A 203 -32.28 2.35 -7.08
C GLU A 203 -33.78 2.10 -7.29
N TYR A 204 -34.15 1.21 -8.22
CA TYR A 204 -35.54 0.83 -8.42
C TYR A 204 -36.18 0.20 -7.17
N VAL A 205 -35.47 -0.73 -6.53
CA VAL A 205 -35.93 -1.40 -5.30
C VAL A 205 -36.06 -0.41 -4.15
N TYR A 206 -35.13 0.55 -4.03
CA TYR A 206 -35.17 1.56 -2.99
C TYR A 206 -36.39 2.47 -3.11
N GLU A 207 -36.67 2.97 -4.31
CA GLU A 207 -37.81 3.86 -4.58
C GLU A 207 -39.16 3.15 -4.43
N ASN A 208 -39.22 1.87 -4.78
CA ASN A 208 -40.46 1.09 -4.83
C ASN A 208 -40.54 0.02 -3.74
N PHE A 209 -39.76 0.16 -2.66
CA PHE A 209 -39.53 -0.90 -1.67
C PHE A 209 -40.84 -1.50 -1.16
N LEU A 210 -41.76 -0.67 -0.65
CA LEU A 210 -43.04 -1.15 -0.10
C LEU A 210 -43.93 -1.79 -1.16
N ASN A 211 -43.90 -1.30 -2.40
CA ASN A 211 -44.70 -1.86 -3.49
C ASN A 211 -44.23 -3.26 -3.87
N ILE A 212 -42.92 -3.49 -3.81
CA ILE A 212 -42.28 -4.78 -4.10
C ILE A 212 -42.42 -5.73 -2.90
N THR A 213 -42.04 -5.31 -1.69
CA THR A 213 -42.01 -6.18 -0.50
C THR A 213 -43.38 -6.59 -0.01
N GLU A 214 -44.40 -5.74 -0.19
CA GLU A 214 -45.78 -6.04 0.20
C GLU A 214 -46.64 -6.52 -0.99
N LEU A 215 -46.04 -6.77 -2.16
CA LEU A 215 -46.72 -7.27 -3.36
C LEU A 215 -47.95 -6.44 -3.78
N LYS A 216 -47.87 -5.11 -3.66
CA LYS A 216 -49.01 -4.21 -3.84
C LYS A 216 -49.35 -3.90 -5.30
N SER A 217 -48.43 -4.14 -6.23
CA SER A 217 -48.61 -3.77 -7.63
C SER A 217 -47.90 -4.75 -8.57
N GLU A 218 -48.67 -5.36 -9.46
CA GLU A 218 -48.17 -6.26 -10.51
C GLU A 218 -47.20 -5.55 -11.47
N GLU A 219 -47.43 -4.26 -11.74
CA GLU A 219 -46.54 -3.45 -12.58
C GLU A 219 -45.15 -3.29 -11.94
N HIS A 220 -45.10 -2.99 -10.63
CA HIS A 220 -43.83 -2.84 -9.92
C HIS A 220 -43.05 -4.16 -9.82
N LEU A 221 -43.75 -5.29 -9.69
CA LEU A 221 -43.14 -6.61 -9.70
C LEU A 221 -42.56 -6.96 -11.06
N LYS A 222 -43.30 -6.69 -12.15
CA LYS A 222 -42.81 -6.92 -13.52
C LYS A 222 -41.57 -6.09 -13.85
N ASN A 223 -41.57 -4.82 -13.44
CA ASN A 223 -40.42 -3.95 -13.62
C ASN A 223 -39.21 -4.40 -12.78
N TYR A 224 -39.44 -4.79 -11.51
CA TYR A 224 -38.41 -5.38 -10.67
C TYR A 224 -37.77 -6.60 -11.34
N ASP A 225 -38.59 -7.52 -11.86
CA ASP A 225 -38.10 -8.71 -12.57
C ASP A 225 -37.24 -8.34 -13.79
N GLU A 226 -37.62 -7.29 -14.53
CA GLU A 226 -36.83 -6.80 -15.66
C GLU A 226 -35.45 -6.28 -15.21
N TYR A 227 -35.40 -5.42 -14.19
CA TYR A 227 -34.14 -4.93 -13.63
C TYR A 227 -33.28 -6.08 -13.07
N TYR A 228 -33.91 -7.03 -12.38
CA TYR A 228 -33.24 -8.20 -11.84
C TYR A 228 -32.64 -9.06 -12.96
N MET A 229 -33.37 -9.28 -14.06
CA MET A 229 -32.87 -10.05 -15.19
C MET A 229 -31.71 -9.36 -15.92
N ARG A 230 -31.70 -8.02 -16.01
CA ARG A 230 -30.56 -7.26 -16.53
C ARG A 230 -29.34 -7.41 -15.63
N TYR A 231 -29.50 -7.20 -14.33
CA TYR A 231 -28.47 -7.42 -13.32
C TYR A 231 -27.90 -8.84 -13.40
N ARG A 232 -28.76 -9.86 -13.44
CA ARG A 232 -28.34 -11.27 -13.49
C ARG A 232 -27.48 -11.58 -14.70
N ARG A 233 -27.90 -11.12 -15.89
CA ARG A 233 -27.11 -11.27 -17.12
C ARG A 233 -25.76 -10.56 -17.02
N ALA A 234 -25.71 -9.39 -16.38
CA ALA A 234 -24.48 -8.65 -16.18
C ALA A 234 -23.52 -9.38 -15.22
N VAL A 235 -24.04 -9.97 -14.13
CA VAL A 235 -23.28 -10.83 -13.21
C VAL A 235 -22.72 -12.05 -13.93
N ASP A 236 -23.54 -12.78 -14.68
CA ASP A 236 -23.10 -13.99 -15.39
C ASP A 236 -22.00 -13.66 -16.43
N SER A 237 -22.14 -12.54 -17.13
CA SER A 237 -21.12 -12.01 -18.04
C SER A 237 -19.83 -11.63 -17.31
N HIS A 238 -19.93 -10.87 -16.22
CA HIS A 238 -18.79 -10.45 -15.41
C HIS A 238 -18.01 -11.65 -14.87
N ASN A 239 -18.70 -12.63 -14.29
CA ASN A 239 -18.08 -13.85 -13.78
C ASN A 239 -17.32 -14.61 -14.87
N LYS A 240 -17.93 -14.76 -16.06
CA LYS A 240 -17.29 -15.40 -17.22
C LYS A 240 -15.99 -14.69 -17.63
N PHE A 241 -16.01 -13.35 -17.71
CA PHE A 241 -14.80 -12.60 -18.09
C PHE A 241 -13.78 -12.52 -16.96
N ASN A 242 -14.20 -12.52 -15.70
CA ASN A 242 -13.31 -12.59 -14.55
C ASN A 242 -12.51 -13.90 -14.53
N VAL A 243 -13.17 -15.05 -14.78
CA VAL A 243 -12.47 -16.34 -14.89
C VAL A 243 -11.42 -16.30 -16.01
N ARG A 244 -11.79 -15.81 -17.20
CA ARG A 244 -10.85 -15.68 -18.33
C ARG A 244 -9.67 -14.76 -18.00
N ARG A 245 -9.92 -13.63 -17.34
CA ARG A 245 -8.87 -12.71 -16.89
C ARG A 245 -7.93 -13.40 -15.89
N ILE A 246 -8.47 -14.15 -14.92
CA ILE A 246 -7.66 -14.90 -13.94
C ILE A 246 -6.80 -15.96 -14.62
N GLU A 247 -7.37 -16.73 -15.54
CA GLU A 247 -6.64 -17.74 -16.33
C GLU A 247 -5.51 -17.11 -17.13
N PHE A 248 -5.82 -16.03 -17.87
CA PHE A 248 -4.83 -15.25 -18.59
C PHE A 248 -3.73 -14.72 -17.66
N GLN A 249 -4.11 -14.00 -16.60
CA GLN A 249 -3.18 -13.44 -15.62
C GLN A 249 -2.25 -14.50 -15.03
N ASN A 250 -2.80 -15.65 -14.62
CA ASN A 250 -1.99 -16.74 -14.07
C ASN A 250 -1.02 -17.32 -15.10
N SER A 251 -1.41 -17.43 -16.37
CA SER A 251 -0.52 -17.88 -17.45
C SER A 251 0.55 -16.83 -17.78
N TYR A 252 0.17 -15.56 -17.78
CA TYR A 252 1.01 -14.43 -18.13
C TYR A 252 2.08 -14.19 -17.06
N LEU A 253 1.70 -14.24 -15.78
CA LEU A 253 2.62 -14.12 -14.65
C LEU A 253 3.56 -15.33 -14.49
N LYS A 254 3.22 -16.49 -15.04
CA LYS A 254 4.16 -17.64 -15.12
C LYS A 254 5.25 -17.39 -16.16
N GLN A 255 4.92 -16.71 -17.25
CA GLN A 255 5.86 -16.35 -18.32
C GLN A 255 6.70 -15.13 -17.96
N TYR A 256 6.10 -14.17 -17.24
CA TYR A 256 6.69 -12.90 -16.84
C TYR A 256 6.53 -12.70 -15.32
N PRO A 257 7.33 -13.37 -14.48
CA PRO A 257 7.21 -13.28 -13.02
C PRO A 257 7.55 -11.90 -12.44
N GLU A 258 8.37 -11.11 -13.15
CA GLU A 258 8.86 -9.80 -12.74
C GLU A 258 7.78 -8.70 -12.68
N ILE A 259 6.65 -8.90 -13.37
CA ILE A 259 5.50 -7.98 -13.35
C ILE A 259 4.44 -8.34 -12.31
N ARG A 260 4.74 -9.31 -11.43
CA ARG A 260 3.83 -9.69 -10.35
C ARG A 260 3.67 -8.51 -9.36
N PRO A 261 2.43 -8.13 -9.00
CA PRO A 261 2.18 -7.06 -8.03
C PRO A 261 2.72 -7.37 -6.63
#